data_AF-A0A3M1LCM6-F1
#
_entry.id   AF-A0A3M1LCM6-F1
#
_cell.length_a   1.000
_cell.length_b   1.000
_cell.length_c   1.000
_cell.angle_alpha   90.00
_cell.angle_beta   90.00
_cell.angle_gamma   90.00
#
_symmetry.space_group_name_H-M   'P 1'
#
loop_
_entity.id
_entity.type
_entity.pdbx_description
1 polymer ?
#
loop_
_entity_poly.entity_id
_entity_poly.type
_entity_poly.pdbx_seq_one_letter_code
_entity_poly.pdbx_strand_id
1 'polypeptide(L)'
;MQKTSRLMKSLFFGLFVLAVLVAGTAFGPQPTSASLSDTDSLAELLERLGDTPLPHRPDFSLPGVSAERGREIVLRGITGKPKGGRIGKQSKHFECTACHNVEREDPDLARVDPRGRLAYVVERGLPYLPGTTLYGVVNRTSYYNGDYEKKYGELVKPARNDLREAIQLCAVECSQGRRLKDWELESVLAYLWTLELRLSDLRLSPEEKATVQRALEGQADRAAAVALLKSRYLQGAPATFGTPPEDRRLGYQAEGAVRSGDPDTGRLLYEHSCLHCHENQRYAFFNLDDSALSFRFLEKHLGDYSRYNLYQVVRYGTQPLPGKRAYMPNYTLEKLPDDMVEDLRAYIELRAGKWTASQ
;
A
#
# COMPACT_ATOMS: atom_id res chain seq x y z
N MET A 1 -77.58 -8.30 43.91
CA MET A 1 -76.10 -8.32 44.05
C MET A 1 -75.36 -8.99 42.89
N GLN A 2 -75.93 -9.08 41.67
CA GLN A 2 -75.31 -9.81 40.54
C GLN A 2 -74.75 -8.92 39.42
N LYS A 3 -75.13 -7.63 39.36
CA LYS A 3 -74.67 -6.70 38.31
C LYS A 3 -73.30 -6.06 38.58
N THR A 4 -72.90 -5.92 39.84
CA THR A 4 -71.60 -5.31 40.23
C THR A 4 -70.40 -6.23 39.99
N SER A 5 -70.60 -7.55 39.97
CA SER A 5 -69.55 -8.56 39.76
C SER A 5 -69.02 -8.63 38.32
N ARG A 6 -69.86 -8.34 37.31
CA ARG A 6 -69.44 -8.38 35.90
C ARG A 6 -68.61 -7.16 35.50
N LEU A 7 -68.92 -5.99 36.03
CA LEU A 7 -68.19 -4.75 35.70
C LEU A 7 -66.75 -4.77 36.23
N MET A 8 -66.53 -5.32 37.43
CA MET A 8 -65.19 -5.48 38.03
C MET A 8 -64.32 -6.48 37.27
N LYS A 9 -64.89 -7.58 36.75
CA LYS A 9 -64.15 -8.56 35.95
C LYS A 9 -63.72 -8.01 34.59
N SER A 10 -64.54 -7.18 33.97
CA SER A 10 -64.19 -6.50 32.71
C SER A 10 -63.10 -5.43 32.88
N LEU A 11 -63.09 -4.71 34.01
CA LEU A 11 -62.02 -3.75 34.32
C LEU A 11 -60.68 -4.44 34.60
N PHE A 12 -60.68 -5.54 35.37
CA PHE A 12 -59.45 -6.30 35.64
C PHE A 12 -58.86 -6.96 34.39
N PHE A 13 -59.72 -7.46 33.48
CA PHE A 13 -59.26 -8.03 32.21
C PHE A 13 -58.69 -6.95 31.28
N GLY A 14 -59.31 -5.77 31.24
CA GLY A 14 -58.80 -4.62 30.48
C GLY A 14 -57.44 -4.11 30.98
N LEU A 15 -57.26 -4.00 32.30
CA LEU A 15 -55.98 -3.60 32.91
C LEU A 15 -54.88 -4.66 32.74
N PHE A 16 -55.23 -5.95 32.80
CA PHE A 16 -54.27 -7.03 32.58
C PHE A 16 -53.79 -7.09 31.13
N VAL A 17 -54.71 -6.92 30.16
CA VAL A 17 -54.36 -6.87 28.73
C VAL A 17 -53.50 -5.64 28.41
N LEU A 18 -53.79 -4.48 29.01
CA LEU A 18 -52.98 -3.27 28.84
C LEU A 18 -51.59 -3.41 29.48
N ALA A 19 -51.47 -4.04 30.65
CA ALA A 19 -50.18 -4.30 31.30
C ALA A 19 -49.32 -5.29 30.50
N VAL A 20 -49.92 -6.31 29.88
CA VAL A 20 -49.22 -7.27 29.01
C VAL A 20 -48.81 -6.62 27.68
N LEU A 21 -49.63 -5.72 27.12
CA LEU A 21 -49.29 -4.95 25.91
C LEU A 21 -48.15 -3.94 26.14
N VAL A 22 -48.12 -3.28 27.30
CA VAL A 22 -47.01 -2.37 27.65
C VAL A 22 -45.73 -3.15 27.97
N ALA A 23 -45.82 -4.28 28.70
CA ALA A 23 -44.67 -5.14 28.97
C ALA A 23 -44.09 -5.80 27.70
N GLY A 24 -44.92 -6.08 26.69
CA GLY A 24 -44.48 -6.63 25.40
C GLY A 24 -43.66 -5.68 24.53
N THR A 25 -43.71 -4.36 24.80
CA THR A 25 -42.89 -3.35 24.09
C THR A 25 -41.54 -3.07 24.76
N ALA A 26 -41.36 -3.50 26.02
CA ALA A 26 -40.11 -3.30 26.77
C ALA A 26 -39.02 -4.34 26.44
N PHE A 27 -39.38 -5.41 25.72
CA PHE A 27 -38.48 -6.48 25.30
C PHE A 27 -38.41 -6.62 23.77
N GLY A 28 -38.39 -5.50 23.06
CA GLY A 28 -37.83 -5.52 21.71
C GLY A 28 -36.38 -6.02 21.78
N PRO A 29 -35.89 -6.81 20.81
CA PRO A 29 -34.48 -7.19 20.78
C PRO A 29 -33.66 -5.91 20.85
N GLN A 30 -32.88 -5.74 21.93
CA GLN A 30 -31.89 -4.68 21.93
C GLN A 30 -31.02 -4.91 20.70
N PRO A 31 -30.77 -3.89 19.87
CA PRO A 31 -29.79 -4.03 18.80
C PRO A 31 -28.51 -4.45 19.51
N THR A 32 -28.07 -5.67 19.27
CA THR A 32 -26.75 -6.12 19.69
C THR A 32 -25.79 -5.21 18.95
N SER A 33 -25.33 -4.17 19.63
CA SER A 33 -24.25 -3.32 19.15
C SER A 33 -23.04 -4.24 19.08
N ALA A 34 -22.80 -4.83 17.92
CA ALA A 34 -21.65 -5.68 17.69
C ALA A 34 -20.42 -4.88 18.12
N SER A 35 -19.74 -5.36 19.16
CA SER A 35 -18.53 -4.75 19.68
C SER A 35 -17.47 -4.73 18.59
N LEU A 36 -16.75 -3.62 18.47
CA LEU A 36 -15.61 -3.52 17.55
C LEU A 36 -14.63 -4.69 17.75
N SER A 37 -14.26 -5.33 16.64
CA SER A 37 -13.19 -6.32 16.60
C SER A 37 -11.95 -5.74 15.93
N ASP A 38 -10.77 -6.15 16.39
CA ASP A 38 -9.49 -5.80 15.79
C ASP A 38 -9.35 -6.29 14.32
N THR A 39 -10.16 -7.28 13.93
CA THR A 39 -10.22 -7.83 12.57
C THR A 39 -11.30 -7.21 11.70
N ASP A 40 -12.06 -6.24 12.21
CA ASP A 40 -13.12 -5.59 11.43
C ASP A 40 -12.52 -4.93 10.17
N SER A 41 -13.23 -5.09 9.03
CA SER A 41 -12.93 -4.35 7.81
C SER A 41 -13.04 -2.86 8.08
N LEU A 42 -11.98 -2.10 7.77
CA LEU A 42 -12.03 -0.65 7.89
C LEU A 42 -13.06 -0.05 6.92
N ALA A 43 -13.15 -0.60 5.70
CA ALA A 43 -14.09 -0.12 4.69
C ALA A 43 -15.55 -0.30 5.14
N GLU A 44 -15.90 -1.48 5.64
CA GLU A 44 -17.26 -1.77 6.13
C GLU A 44 -17.57 -0.96 7.40
N LEU A 45 -16.58 -0.76 8.27
CA LEU A 45 -16.74 0.07 9.46
C LEU A 45 -17.05 1.53 9.10
N LEU A 46 -16.32 2.10 8.14
CA LEU A 46 -16.57 3.45 7.63
C LEU A 46 -17.98 3.57 7.04
N GLU A 47 -18.42 2.60 6.23
CA GLU A 47 -19.78 2.56 5.68
C GLU A 47 -20.86 2.47 6.76
N ARG A 48 -20.66 1.65 7.80
CA ARG A 48 -21.57 1.55 8.96
C ARG A 48 -21.67 2.86 9.75
N LEU A 49 -20.60 3.66 9.77
CA LEU A 49 -20.57 5.00 10.35
C LEU A 49 -21.18 6.06 9.42
N GLY A 50 -21.58 5.70 8.19
CA GLY A 50 -22.22 6.60 7.24
C GLY A 50 -21.25 7.32 6.30
N ASP A 51 -20.01 6.85 6.18
CA ASP A 51 -19.11 7.30 5.14
C ASP A 51 -19.56 6.80 3.75
N THR A 52 -19.08 7.45 2.69
CA THR A 52 -19.37 7.02 1.31
C THR A 52 -18.67 5.69 1.02
N PRO A 53 -19.39 4.67 0.50
CA PRO A 53 -18.77 3.42 0.07
C PRO A 53 -17.64 3.64 -0.93
N LEU A 54 -16.58 2.84 -0.82
CA LEU A 54 -15.47 2.90 -1.76
C LEU A 54 -15.94 2.52 -3.17
N PRO A 55 -15.59 3.30 -4.21
CA PRO A 55 -16.15 3.11 -5.56
C PRO A 55 -15.63 1.85 -6.26
N HIS A 56 -14.57 1.22 -5.73
CA HIS A 56 -13.87 0.10 -6.33
C HIS A 56 -14.14 -1.24 -5.63
N ARG A 57 -15.40 -1.54 -5.31
CA ARG A 57 -15.83 -2.91 -4.95
C ARG A 57 -15.68 -3.84 -6.17
N PRO A 58 -15.21 -5.10 -6.02
CA PRO A 58 -15.04 -6.01 -7.15
C PRO A 58 -16.38 -6.44 -7.73
N ASP A 59 -16.46 -6.54 -9.05
CA ASP A 59 -17.64 -7.07 -9.74
C ASP A 59 -17.54 -8.59 -9.91
N PHE A 60 -18.14 -9.32 -8.96
CA PHE A 60 -18.23 -10.78 -9.02
C PHE A 60 -19.32 -11.29 -9.98
N SER A 61 -20.11 -10.43 -10.61
CA SER A 61 -21.09 -10.85 -11.62
C SER A 61 -20.42 -11.25 -12.93
N LEU A 62 -19.19 -10.78 -13.18
CA LEU A 62 -18.41 -11.15 -14.35
C LEU A 62 -17.94 -12.62 -14.28
N PRO A 63 -18.21 -13.44 -15.31
CA PRO A 63 -17.80 -14.84 -15.30
C PRO A 63 -16.29 -15.03 -15.13
N GLY A 64 -15.91 -15.74 -14.06
CA GLY A 64 -14.55 -16.16 -13.80
C GLY A 64 -13.70 -15.20 -12.95
N VAL A 65 -14.31 -14.16 -12.40
CA VAL A 65 -13.72 -13.33 -11.34
C VAL A 65 -13.55 -14.17 -10.07
N SER A 66 -12.38 -14.06 -9.46
CA SER A 66 -12.00 -14.72 -8.21
C SER A 66 -10.74 -14.07 -7.65
N ALA A 67 -10.70 -13.91 -6.32
CA ALA A 67 -9.52 -13.43 -5.59
C ALA A 67 -8.32 -14.37 -5.77
N GLU A 68 -8.53 -15.68 -5.87
CA GLU A 68 -7.47 -16.68 -6.12
C GLU A 68 -6.71 -16.34 -7.41
N ARG A 69 -7.47 -16.09 -8.49
CA ARG A 69 -6.89 -15.74 -9.80
C ARG A 69 -6.22 -14.38 -9.77
N GLY A 70 -6.80 -13.42 -9.06
CA GLY A 70 -6.19 -12.11 -8.83
C GLY A 70 -4.83 -12.23 -8.16
N ARG A 71 -4.75 -13.05 -7.12
CA ARG A 71 -3.51 -13.34 -6.39
C ARG A 71 -2.46 -13.93 -7.33
N GLU A 72 -2.82 -14.91 -8.15
CA GLU A 72 -1.89 -15.48 -9.12
C GLU A 72 -1.40 -14.47 -10.15
N ILE A 73 -2.28 -13.58 -10.63
CA ILE A 73 -1.90 -12.49 -11.55
C ILE A 73 -0.92 -11.53 -10.86
N VAL A 74 -1.21 -11.07 -9.64
CA VAL A 74 -0.37 -10.11 -8.91
C VAL A 74 1.01 -10.71 -8.59
N LEU A 75 1.04 -11.97 -8.13
CA LEU A 75 2.27 -12.60 -7.64
C LEU A 75 3.11 -13.26 -8.74
N ARG A 76 2.49 -13.68 -9.85
CA ARG A 76 3.15 -14.51 -10.89
C ARG A 76 2.90 -14.02 -12.31
N GLY A 77 2.03 -13.04 -12.51
CA GLY A 77 1.64 -12.53 -13.83
C GLY A 77 0.87 -13.54 -14.68
N ILE A 78 0.40 -14.65 -14.11
CA ILE A 78 -0.29 -15.74 -14.83
C ILE A 78 -1.36 -16.37 -13.95
N THR A 79 -2.44 -16.87 -14.55
CA THR A 79 -3.50 -17.64 -13.88
C THR A 79 -4.21 -18.58 -14.87
N GLY A 80 -5.13 -19.40 -14.38
CA GLY A 80 -6.06 -20.19 -15.19
C GLY A 80 -7.19 -19.35 -15.81
N LYS A 81 -7.64 -19.71 -17.01
CA LYS A 81 -8.81 -19.12 -17.65
C LYS A 81 -10.12 -19.68 -17.07
N PRO A 82 -11.24 -18.94 -17.16
CA PRO A 82 -12.56 -19.43 -16.73
C PRO A 82 -12.99 -20.76 -17.35
N LYS A 83 -12.66 -20.99 -18.63
CA LYS A 83 -13.04 -22.19 -19.40
C LYS A 83 -11.88 -23.18 -19.59
N GLY A 84 -10.88 -23.15 -18.71
CA GLY A 84 -9.71 -24.03 -18.78
C GLY A 84 -8.54 -23.47 -19.59
N GLY A 85 -7.34 -24.01 -19.33
CA GLY A 85 -6.07 -23.49 -19.85
C GLY A 85 -5.53 -22.30 -19.06
N ARG A 86 -4.36 -21.77 -19.46
CA ARG A 86 -3.71 -20.61 -18.82
C ARG A 86 -3.87 -19.34 -19.65
N ILE A 87 -3.87 -18.18 -18.99
CA ILE A 87 -3.69 -16.90 -19.68
C ILE A 87 -2.24 -16.77 -20.18
N GLY A 88 -2.02 -15.95 -21.21
CA GLY A 88 -0.67 -15.48 -21.51
C GLY A 88 -0.16 -14.59 -20.37
N LYS A 89 1.16 -14.59 -20.14
CA LYS A 89 1.79 -13.76 -19.11
C LYS A 89 1.36 -12.30 -19.24
N GLN A 90 1.00 -11.69 -18.11
CA GLN A 90 0.59 -10.29 -18.03
C GLN A 90 1.72 -9.39 -18.52
N SER A 91 2.95 -9.66 -18.08
CA SER A 91 4.16 -9.01 -18.59
C SER A 91 5.31 -10.01 -18.70
N LYS A 92 6.13 -9.86 -19.73
CA LYS A 92 7.40 -10.62 -19.85
C LYS A 92 8.49 -10.11 -18.90
N HIS A 93 8.32 -8.95 -18.28
CA HIS A 93 9.38 -8.23 -17.57
C HIS A 93 9.14 -8.16 -16.07
N PHE A 94 7.96 -7.74 -15.63
CA PHE A 94 7.69 -7.50 -14.21
C PHE A 94 6.33 -8.04 -13.79
N GLU A 95 6.31 -8.78 -12.68
CA GLU A 95 5.09 -8.96 -11.90
C GLU A 95 4.85 -7.74 -11.01
N CYS A 96 3.64 -7.58 -10.43
CA CYS A 96 3.34 -6.46 -9.53
C CYS A 96 4.30 -6.43 -8.32
N THR A 97 4.68 -7.61 -7.81
CA THR A 97 5.60 -7.77 -6.69
C THR A 97 7.07 -7.48 -7.01
N ALA A 98 7.39 -7.18 -8.27
CA ALA A 98 8.69 -6.62 -8.61
C ALA A 98 8.85 -5.21 -7.97
N CYS A 99 7.76 -4.46 -7.83
CA CYS A 99 7.78 -3.08 -7.34
C CYS A 99 6.92 -2.83 -6.09
N HIS A 100 6.04 -3.75 -5.71
CA HIS A 100 5.11 -3.54 -4.60
C HIS A 100 5.09 -4.73 -3.62
N ASN A 101 5.14 -4.44 -2.31
CA ASN A 101 4.84 -5.45 -1.30
C ASN A 101 3.34 -5.79 -1.29
N VAL A 102 2.98 -7.00 -0.89
CA VAL A 102 1.57 -7.39 -0.60
C VAL A 102 1.28 -7.40 0.90
N GLU A 103 2.31 -7.26 1.71
CA GLU A 103 2.23 -7.12 3.16
C GLU A 103 2.45 -5.66 3.55
N ARG A 104 2.02 -5.32 4.77
CA ARG A 104 2.25 -4.00 5.35
C ARG A 104 3.76 -3.72 5.42
N GLU A 105 4.14 -2.52 5.02
CA GLU A 105 5.56 -2.07 5.02
C GLU A 105 5.80 -0.87 5.95
N ASP A 106 4.76 -0.10 6.27
CA ASP A 106 4.88 1.10 7.09
C ASP A 106 4.47 0.81 8.55
N PRO A 107 5.32 1.16 9.54
CA PRO A 107 4.97 0.99 10.94
C PRO A 107 3.84 1.92 11.38
N ASP A 108 3.72 3.11 10.81
CA ASP A 108 2.62 4.04 11.02
C ASP A 108 2.00 4.41 9.68
N LEU A 109 0.75 4.03 9.45
CA LEU A 109 0.07 4.23 8.17
C LEU A 109 -0.29 5.69 7.90
N ALA A 110 -0.27 6.55 8.92
CA ALA A 110 -0.61 7.98 8.82
C ALA A 110 0.59 8.85 8.45
N ARG A 111 1.80 8.29 8.42
CA ARG A 111 3.05 9.05 8.27
C ARG A 111 3.92 8.49 7.16
N VAL A 112 4.63 9.40 6.49
CA VAL A 112 5.72 9.05 5.60
C VAL A 112 7.00 9.00 6.42
N ASP A 113 7.51 7.80 6.66
CA ASP A 113 8.75 7.58 7.40
C ASP A 113 9.62 6.54 6.68
N PRO A 114 10.50 6.96 5.74
CA PRO A 114 11.28 6.04 4.93
C PRO A 114 12.30 5.23 5.74
N ARG A 115 12.84 5.78 6.84
CA ARG A 115 13.76 5.07 7.75
C ARG A 115 13.01 4.07 8.62
N GLY A 116 11.87 4.48 9.20
CA GLY A 116 11.00 3.56 9.94
C GLY A 116 10.48 2.42 9.07
N ARG A 117 10.12 2.70 7.82
CA ARG A 117 9.78 1.69 6.81
C ARG A 117 10.93 0.72 6.55
N LEU A 118 12.16 1.22 6.38
CA LEU A 118 13.33 0.36 6.16
C LEU A 118 13.53 -0.62 7.33
N ALA A 119 13.55 -0.10 8.56
CA ALA A 119 13.68 -0.94 9.75
C ALA A 119 12.54 -1.98 9.83
N TYR A 120 11.30 -1.55 9.54
CA TYR A 120 10.12 -2.41 9.62
C TYR A 120 10.14 -3.56 8.60
N VAL A 121 10.54 -3.30 7.35
CA VAL A 121 10.64 -4.34 6.31
C VAL A 121 11.80 -5.29 6.56
N VAL A 122 12.94 -4.78 7.06
CA VAL A 122 14.11 -5.59 7.40
C VAL A 122 13.77 -6.59 8.50
N GLU A 123 13.12 -6.14 9.59
CA GLU A 123 12.68 -6.99 10.70
C GLU A 123 11.77 -8.14 10.23
N ARG A 124 11.02 -7.92 9.13
CA ARG A 124 10.02 -8.88 8.59
C ARG A 124 10.52 -9.67 7.39
N GLY A 125 11.77 -9.48 6.97
CA GLY A 125 12.31 -10.12 5.76
C GLY A 125 11.59 -9.69 4.48
N LEU A 126 11.00 -8.50 4.45
CA LEU A 126 10.34 -7.92 3.29
C LEU A 126 11.35 -7.07 2.47
N PRO A 127 11.16 -6.97 1.15
CA PRO A 127 11.98 -6.08 0.33
C PRO A 127 11.56 -4.60 0.51
N TYR A 128 12.53 -3.70 0.34
CA TYR A 128 12.32 -2.25 0.35
C TYR A 128 12.09 -1.74 -1.07
N LEU A 129 10.83 -1.62 -1.46
CA LEU A 129 10.46 -1.43 -2.87
C LEU A 129 10.10 0.03 -3.22
N PRO A 130 10.24 0.44 -4.49
CA PRO A 130 9.95 1.81 -4.92
C PRO A 130 8.45 2.11 -5.00
N GLY A 131 7.63 1.10 -5.27
CA GLY A 131 6.17 1.23 -5.27
C GLY A 131 5.59 1.19 -3.86
N THR A 132 4.43 1.81 -3.69
CA THR A 132 3.67 1.75 -2.43
C THR A 132 3.07 0.37 -2.24
N THR A 133 3.13 -0.22 -1.04
CA THR A 133 2.50 -1.53 -0.78
C THR A 133 1.05 -1.64 -1.28
N LEU A 134 0.71 -2.82 -1.79
CA LEU A 134 -0.64 -3.24 -2.15
C LEU A 134 -1.50 -3.53 -0.91
N TYR A 135 -0.89 -3.72 0.26
CA TYR A 135 -1.62 -3.80 1.52
C TYR A 135 -2.35 -2.48 1.81
N GLY A 136 -3.65 -2.55 2.04
CA GLY A 136 -4.52 -1.41 2.24
C GLY A 136 -4.78 -0.55 1.00
N VAL A 137 -4.37 -0.99 -0.19
CA VAL A 137 -4.50 -0.17 -1.42
C VAL A 137 -5.96 0.17 -1.76
N VAL A 138 -6.89 -0.71 -1.40
CA VAL A 138 -8.34 -0.47 -1.56
C VAL A 138 -8.86 0.56 -0.57
N ASN A 139 -8.19 0.83 0.54
CA ASN A 139 -8.63 1.86 1.49
C ASN A 139 -8.23 3.27 1.05
N ARG A 140 -7.35 3.39 0.05
CA ARG A 140 -6.92 4.65 -0.54
C ARG A 140 -7.93 5.13 -1.58
N THR A 141 -7.87 6.41 -1.90
CA THR A 141 -8.75 7.06 -2.89
C THR A 141 -7.97 7.90 -3.90
N SER A 142 -6.65 8.04 -3.72
CA SER A 142 -5.78 8.73 -4.67
C SER A 142 -4.56 7.89 -5.04
N TYR A 143 -4.27 7.83 -6.34
CA TYR A 143 -3.19 7.06 -6.97
C TYR A 143 -2.47 7.93 -8.01
N TYR A 144 -1.22 7.60 -8.39
CA TYR A 144 -0.46 8.36 -9.40
C TYR A 144 -0.51 9.89 -9.20
N ASN A 145 -0.41 10.31 -7.95
CA ASN A 145 -0.46 11.69 -7.49
C ASN A 145 0.92 12.36 -7.54
N GLY A 146 0.96 13.66 -7.24
CA GLY A 146 2.20 14.44 -7.24
C GLY A 146 2.94 14.37 -8.57
N ASP A 147 4.24 14.09 -8.49
CA ASP A 147 5.15 14.16 -9.63
C ASP A 147 4.99 13.02 -10.65
N TYR A 148 4.13 12.04 -10.39
CA TYR A 148 3.79 11.04 -11.42
C TYR A 148 3.19 11.68 -12.68
N GLU A 149 2.55 12.85 -12.58
CA GLU A 149 2.11 13.63 -13.74
C GLU A 149 3.28 14.10 -14.62
N LYS A 150 4.44 14.43 -14.03
CA LYS A 150 5.64 14.80 -14.79
C LYS A 150 6.17 13.62 -15.63
N LYS A 151 5.97 12.39 -15.17
CA LYS A 151 6.47 11.17 -15.83
C LYS A 151 5.48 10.61 -16.85
N TYR A 152 4.20 10.54 -16.52
CA TYR A 152 3.19 9.87 -17.33
C TYR A 152 2.23 10.83 -18.03
N GLY A 153 2.31 12.13 -17.76
CA GLY A 153 1.45 13.15 -18.37
C GLY A 153 -0.03 12.84 -18.18
N GLU A 154 -0.80 13.01 -19.25
CA GLU A 154 -2.26 12.81 -19.27
C GLU A 154 -2.72 11.41 -18.84
N LEU A 155 -1.84 10.40 -18.94
CA LEU A 155 -2.17 9.02 -18.57
C LEU A 155 -2.54 8.87 -17.09
N VAL A 156 -2.06 9.78 -16.22
CA VAL A 156 -2.41 9.72 -14.78
C VAL A 156 -3.81 10.21 -14.49
N LYS A 157 -4.43 11.01 -15.37
CA LYS A 157 -5.71 11.67 -15.07
C LYS A 157 -6.84 10.68 -14.80
N PRO A 158 -7.06 9.64 -15.63
CA PRO A 158 -8.05 8.60 -15.33
C PRO A 158 -7.68 7.78 -14.10
N ALA A 159 -6.40 7.49 -13.89
CA ALA A 159 -5.91 6.69 -12.78
C ALA A 159 -5.96 7.39 -11.41
N ARG A 160 -6.03 8.73 -11.40
CA ARG A 160 -5.75 9.52 -10.18
C ARG A 160 -6.70 9.22 -9.03
N ASN A 161 -7.96 8.95 -9.33
CA ASN A 161 -9.01 8.66 -8.35
C ASN A 161 -9.80 7.39 -8.70
N ASP A 162 -9.23 6.52 -9.53
CA ASP A 162 -9.85 5.26 -9.95
C ASP A 162 -8.81 4.13 -9.86
N LEU A 163 -9.02 3.22 -8.91
CA LEU A 163 -8.12 2.10 -8.68
C LEU A 163 -8.06 1.15 -9.90
N ARG A 164 -9.14 1.02 -10.67
CA ARG A 164 -9.15 0.16 -11.88
C ARG A 164 -8.25 0.76 -12.95
N GLU A 165 -8.36 2.05 -13.20
CA GLU A 165 -7.49 2.74 -14.15
C GLU A 165 -6.04 2.82 -13.65
N ALA A 166 -5.82 2.95 -12.33
CA ALA A 166 -4.48 2.85 -11.74
C ALA A 166 -3.85 1.46 -11.95
N ILE A 167 -4.61 0.38 -11.74
CA ILE A 167 -4.14 -0.99 -12.01
C ILE A 167 -3.81 -1.16 -13.50
N GLN A 168 -4.65 -0.64 -14.40
CA GLN A 168 -4.43 -0.74 -15.84
C GLN A 168 -3.21 0.07 -16.31
N LEU A 169 -3.03 1.28 -15.79
CA LEU A 169 -1.85 2.09 -16.05
C LEU A 169 -0.59 1.36 -15.60
N CYS A 170 -0.60 0.78 -14.39
CA CYS A 170 0.49 -0.03 -13.88
C CYS A 170 0.78 -1.24 -14.78
N ALA A 171 -0.26 -2.00 -15.15
CA ALA A 171 -0.14 -3.20 -15.97
C ALA A 171 0.55 -2.93 -17.31
N VAL A 172 0.27 -1.78 -17.94
CA VAL A 172 0.83 -1.41 -19.24
C VAL A 172 2.18 -0.70 -19.09
N GLU A 173 2.24 0.38 -18.32
CA GLU A 173 3.41 1.27 -18.27
C GLU A 173 4.45 0.78 -17.27
N CYS A 174 4.03 0.44 -16.06
CA CYS A 174 4.98 0.04 -15.01
C CYS A 174 5.49 -1.38 -15.22
N SER A 175 4.58 -2.32 -15.48
CA SER A 175 4.95 -3.71 -15.68
C SER A 175 5.50 -3.97 -17.09
N GLN A 176 5.33 -3.05 -18.05
CA GLN A 176 5.64 -3.26 -19.47
C GLN A 176 4.86 -4.46 -20.04
N GLY A 177 3.61 -4.59 -19.61
CA GLY A 177 2.73 -5.70 -19.92
C GLY A 177 1.62 -5.35 -20.89
N ARG A 178 0.68 -6.28 -21.02
CA ARG A 178 -0.58 -6.04 -21.72
C ARG A 178 -1.62 -5.47 -20.75
N ARG A 179 -2.61 -4.77 -21.30
CA ARG A 179 -3.85 -4.42 -20.58
C ARG A 179 -4.51 -5.70 -20.05
N LEU A 180 -5.01 -5.64 -18.82
CA LEU A 180 -5.79 -6.72 -18.22
C LEU A 180 -7.17 -6.77 -18.86
N LYS A 181 -7.69 -7.97 -19.09
CA LYS A 181 -9.11 -8.16 -19.45
C LYS A 181 -9.98 -7.84 -18.25
N ASP A 182 -11.25 -7.49 -18.47
CA ASP A 182 -12.15 -7.06 -17.39
C ASP A 182 -12.23 -8.08 -16.25
N TRP A 183 -12.41 -9.37 -16.55
CA TRP A 183 -12.42 -10.42 -15.52
C TRP A 183 -11.06 -10.57 -14.82
N GLU A 184 -9.93 -10.30 -15.49
CA GLU A 184 -8.60 -10.33 -14.87
C GLU A 184 -8.42 -9.14 -13.92
N LEU A 185 -8.88 -7.95 -14.34
CA LEU A 185 -8.85 -6.73 -13.54
C LEU A 185 -9.70 -6.86 -12.28
N GLU A 186 -10.95 -7.31 -12.42
CA GLU A 186 -11.84 -7.53 -11.27
C GLU A 186 -11.32 -8.66 -10.37
N SER A 187 -10.66 -9.69 -10.94
CA SER A 187 -9.94 -10.69 -10.14
C SER A 187 -8.83 -10.07 -9.32
N VAL A 188 -7.97 -9.24 -9.93
CA VAL A 188 -6.91 -8.51 -9.22
C VAL A 188 -7.52 -7.66 -8.12
N LEU A 189 -8.56 -6.89 -8.42
CA LEU A 189 -9.26 -6.07 -7.44
C LEU A 189 -9.84 -6.90 -6.29
N ALA A 190 -10.46 -8.05 -6.58
CA ALA A 190 -10.95 -8.98 -5.58
C ALA A 190 -9.84 -9.49 -4.64
N TYR A 191 -8.63 -9.73 -5.16
CA TYR A 191 -7.48 -10.06 -4.32
C TYR A 191 -7.02 -8.87 -3.47
N LEU A 192 -6.92 -7.67 -4.05
CA LEU A 192 -6.53 -6.47 -3.29
C LEU A 192 -7.50 -6.17 -2.14
N TRP A 193 -8.79 -6.51 -2.29
CA TRP A 193 -9.77 -6.45 -1.20
C TRP A 193 -9.48 -7.41 -0.05
N THR A 194 -8.82 -8.55 -0.29
CA THR A 194 -8.35 -9.42 0.80
C THR A 194 -7.20 -8.78 1.60
N LEU A 195 -6.52 -7.79 1.01
CA LEU A 195 -5.42 -7.04 1.61
C LEU A 195 -5.87 -5.72 2.24
N GLU A 196 -7.17 -5.46 2.37
CA GLU A 196 -7.67 -4.23 3.00
C GLU A 196 -7.13 -4.03 4.42
N LEU A 197 -7.12 -2.77 4.86
CA LEU A 197 -6.81 -2.40 6.23
C LEU A 197 -7.89 -2.93 7.19
N ARG A 198 -7.43 -3.42 8.34
CA ARG A 198 -8.25 -3.83 9.47
C ARG A 198 -8.20 -2.79 10.58
N LEU A 199 -9.16 -2.80 11.50
CA LEU A 199 -9.18 -1.84 12.61
C LEU A 199 -7.88 -1.85 13.43
N SER A 200 -7.28 -3.03 13.64
CA SER A 200 -6.00 -3.19 14.33
C SER A 200 -4.82 -2.47 13.65
N ASP A 201 -4.90 -2.23 12.33
CA ASP A 201 -3.81 -1.56 11.61
C ASP A 201 -3.66 -0.09 12.01
N LEU A 202 -4.76 0.56 12.41
CA LEU A 202 -4.84 1.99 12.72
C LEU A 202 -4.22 2.35 14.07
N ARG A 203 -3.91 1.34 14.91
CA ARG A 203 -3.32 1.51 16.25
C ARG A 203 -4.06 2.54 17.12
N LEU A 204 -5.39 2.48 17.08
CA LEU A 204 -6.24 3.35 17.90
C LEU A 204 -5.98 3.15 19.39
N SER A 205 -5.94 4.24 20.15
CA SER A 205 -5.92 4.17 21.60
C SER A 205 -7.23 3.59 22.15
N PRO A 206 -7.26 3.11 23.41
CA PRO A 206 -8.51 2.66 24.04
C PRO A 206 -9.63 3.72 24.00
N GLU A 207 -9.28 5.00 24.20
CA GLU A 207 -10.21 6.12 24.17
C GLU A 207 -10.76 6.37 22.76
N GLU A 208 -9.92 6.20 21.75
CA GLU A 208 -10.31 6.30 20.34
C GLU A 208 -11.23 5.15 19.94
N LYS A 209 -10.90 3.91 20.32
CA LYS A 209 -11.77 2.75 20.11
C LYS A 209 -13.13 2.96 20.78
N ALA A 210 -13.16 3.47 22.01
CA ALA A 210 -14.40 3.81 22.71
C ALA A 210 -15.20 4.91 22.00
N THR A 211 -14.53 5.89 21.41
CA THR A 211 -15.17 6.95 20.62
C THR A 211 -15.84 6.38 19.37
N VAL A 212 -15.17 5.49 18.65
CA VAL A 212 -15.73 4.80 17.47
C VAL A 212 -16.92 3.89 17.87
N GLN A 213 -16.81 3.15 18.97
CA GLN A 213 -17.89 2.29 19.47
C GLN A 213 -19.15 3.10 19.81
N ARG A 214 -19.01 4.20 20.57
CA ARG A 214 -20.13 5.09 20.89
C ARG A 214 -20.78 5.68 19.63
N ALA A 215 -19.99 6.01 18.61
CA ALA A 215 -20.53 6.53 17.35
C ALA A 215 -21.36 5.48 16.58
N LEU A 216 -20.94 4.21 16.60
CA LEU A 216 -21.73 3.09 16.04
C LEU A 216 -23.06 2.92 16.76
N GLU A 217 -23.04 3.03 18.09
CA GLU A 217 -24.22 2.95 18.97
C GLU A 217 -25.15 4.17 18.87
N GLY A 218 -24.78 5.19 18.09
CA GLY A 218 -25.55 6.43 17.96
C GLY A 218 -25.45 7.36 19.18
N GLN A 219 -24.45 7.12 20.04
CA GLN A 219 -24.19 7.89 21.27
C GLN A 219 -23.09 8.95 21.08
N ALA A 220 -22.45 9.01 19.91
CA ALA A 220 -21.44 10.01 19.58
C ALA A 220 -21.53 10.42 18.10
N ASP A 221 -20.84 11.50 17.73
CA ASP A 221 -20.80 12.01 16.36
C ASP A 221 -20.09 11.02 15.42
N ARG A 222 -20.84 10.53 14.44
CA ARG A 222 -20.35 9.60 13.41
C ARG A 222 -19.37 10.25 12.44
N ALA A 223 -19.57 11.51 12.08
CA ALA A 223 -18.66 12.22 11.18
C ALA A 223 -17.30 12.44 11.85
N ALA A 224 -17.29 12.75 13.14
CA ALA A 224 -16.06 12.83 13.93
C ALA A 224 -15.33 11.48 14.01
N ALA A 225 -16.05 10.37 14.19
CA ALA A 225 -15.46 9.03 14.17
C ALA A 225 -14.88 8.66 12.80
N VAL A 226 -15.56 8.99 11.70
CA VAL A 226 -15.05 8.81 10.33
C VAL A 226 -13.76 9.61 10.12
N ALA A 227 -13.74 10.89 10.54
CA ALA A 227 -12.56 11.74 10.43
C ALA A 227 -11.37 11.17 11.23
N LEU A 228 -11.61 10.67 12.44
CA LEU A 228 -10.61 9.99 13.27
C LEU A 228 -10.04 8.75 12.58
N LEU A 229 -10.90 7.88 12.02
CA LEU A 229 -10.43 6.68 11.33
C LEU A 229 -9.60 7.04 10.09
N LYS A 230 -10.05 8.01 9.30
CA LYS A 230 -9.35 8.48 8.09
C LYS A 230 -8.03 9.21 8.39
N SER A 231 -7.87 9.79 9.57
CA SER A 231 -6.60 10.42 9.97
C SER A 231 -5.51 9.41 10.34
N ARG A 232 -5.86 8.12 10.46
CA ARG A 232 -4.94 7.05 10.87
C ARG A 232 -4.29 6.32 9.70
N TYR A 233 -4.55 6.75 8.47
CA TYR A 233 -3.88 6.24 7.29
C TYR A 233 -3.88 7.26 6.14
N LEU A 234 -2.84 7.22 5.30
CA LEU A 234 -2.75 8.07 4.12
C LEU A 234 -3.78 7.65 3.05
N GLN A 235 -4.60 8.61 2.59
CA GLN A 235 -5.58 8.39 1.50
C GLN A 235 -4.92 8.29 0.11
N GLY A 236 -3.67 8.75 -0.02
CA GLY A 236 -2.82 8.64 -1.19
C GLY A 236 -1.36 8.82 -0.77
N ALA A 237 -0.44 8.13 -1.43
CA ALA A 237 0.98 8.19 -1.07
C ALA A 237 1.61 9.43 -1.73
N PRO A 238 2.12 10.43 -1.00
CA PRO A 238 2.82 11.56 -1.61
C PRO A 238 4.00 11.07 -2.46
N ALA A 239 4.24 11.77 -3.57
CA ALA A 239 5.23 11.38 -4.56
C ALA A 239 5.92 12.63 -5.13
N THR A 240 7.15 12.86 -4.67
CA THR A 240 8.04 13.91 -5.15
C THR A 240 9.24 13.28 -5.83
N PHE A 241 9.50 13.63 -7.09
CA PHE A 241 10.70 13.18 -7.79
C PHE A 241 11.85 14.14 -7.53
N GLY A 242 12.87 13.65 -6.82
CA GLY A 242 14.13 14.38 -6.64
C GLY A 242 14.98 14.39 -7.92
N THR A 243 16.02 15.22 -7.91
CA THR A 243 17.07 15.25 -8.93
C THR A 243 18.38 14.72 -8.36
N PRO A 244 19.27 14.11 -9.17
CA PRO A 244 20.64 13.83 -8.75
C PRO A 244 21.35 15.11 -8.28
N PRO A 245 22.41 15.00 -7.46
CA PRO A 245 23.19 16.15 -7.04
C PRO A 245 23.87 16.82 -8.24
N GLU A 246 24.14 18.12 -8.10
CA GLU A 246 24.83 18.91 -9.12
C GLU A 246 26.20 18.30 -9.45
N ASP A 247 27.02 18.04 -8.41
CA ASP A 247 28.24 17.25 -8.51
C ASP A 247 28.08 15.86 -7.87
N ARG A 248 28.14 14.83 -8.72
CA ARG A 248 28.02 13.42 -8.30
C ARG A 248 29.26 12.90 -7.57
N ARG A 249 30.41 13.55 -7.72
CA ARG A 249 31.60 13.23 -6.92
C ARG A 249 31.44 13.70 -5.48
N LEU A 250 30.71 14.79 -5.24
CA LEU A 250 30.40 15.26 -3.90
C LEU A 250 29.18 14.54 -3.32
N GLY A 251 28.16 14.25 -4.14
CA GLY A 251 26.89 13.73 -3.66
C GLY A 251 25.95 14.86 -3.27
N TYR A 252 24.95 14.60 -2.43
CA TYR A 252 24.02 15.62 -1.93
C TYR A 252 24.60 16.56 -0.86
N GLN A 253 25.90 16.44 -0.60
CA GLN A 253 26.59 17.26 0.38
C GLN A 253 27.00 18.61 -0.16
N ALA A 254 27.16 19.59 0.72
CA ALA A 254 27.81 20.85 0.38
C ALA A 254 29.30 20.64 0.05
N GLU A 255 29.84 21.46 -0.84
CA GLU A 255 31.27 21.44 -1.18
C GLU A 255 32.12 21.67 0.09
N GLY A 256 33.13 20.82 0.29
CA GLY A 256 33.99 20.85 1.48
C GLY A 256 33.41 20.18 2.74
N ALA A 257 32.18 19.65 2.69
CA ALA A 257 31.64 18.87 3.79
C ALA A 257 32.37 17.52 3.94
N VAL A 258 32.47 17.05 5.18
CA VAL A 258 32.94 15.69 5.47
C VAL A 258 31.91 14.70 4.94
N ARG A 259 32.42 13.64 4.31
CA ARG A 259 31.60 12.56 3.75
C ARG A 259 30.67 11.96 4.81
N SER A 260 29.37 11.98 4.53
CA SER A 260 28.30 11.53 5.42
C SER A 260 27.63 10.30 4.85
N GLY A 261 26.95 9.57 5.73
CA GLY A 261 26.23 8.36 5.39
C GLY A 261 26.55 7.28 6.40
N ASP A 262 25.54 6.48 6.72
CA ASP A 262 25.64 5.30 7.56
C ASP A 262 25.77 4.05 6.67
N PRO A 263 26.97 3.42 6.61
CA PRO A 263 27.18 2.21 5.83
C PRO A 263 26.29 1.03 6.28
N ASP A 264 25.84 0.99 7.53
CA ASP A 264 24.96 -0.07 8.00
C ASP A 264 23.55 0.11 7.44
N THR A 265 23.00 1.33 7.47
CA THR A 265 21.76 1.65 6.74
C THR A 265 21.92 1.40 5.24
N GLY A 266 23.06 1.78 4.66
CA GLY A 266 23.37 1.54 3.25
C GLY A 266 23.41 0.07 2.88
N ARG A 267 23.94 -0.77 3.77
CA ARG A 267 23.93 -2.24 3.63
C ARG A 267 22.50 -2.77 3.56
N LEU A 268 21.65 -2.35 4.49
CA LEU A 268 20.25 -2.78 4.51
C LEU A 268 19.52 -2.37 3.23
N LEU A 269 19.78 -1.17 2.71
CA LEU A 269 19.23 -0.73 1.42
C LEU A 269 19.73 -1.59 0.26
N TYR A 270 21.03 -1.88 0.21
CA TYR A 270 21.59 -2.73 -0.84
C TYR A 270 20.93 -4.12 -0.84
N GLU A 271 20.88 -4.76 0.33
CA GLU A 271 20.36 -6.11 0.52
C GLU A 271 18.84 -6.19 0.27
N HIS A 272 18.05 -5.26 0.82
CA HIS A 272 16.59 -5.34 0.75
C HIS A 272 15.97 -4.60 -0.44
N SER A 273 16.71 -3.69 -1.08
CA SER A 273 16.21 -2.91 -2.23
C SER A 273 16.92 -3.30 -3.53
N CYS A 274 18.25 -3.19 -3.59
CA CYS A 274 18.99 -3.38 -4.83
C CYS A 274 19.00 -4.86 -5.26
N LEU A 275 19.33 -5.76 -4.35
CA LEU A 275 19.43 -7.19 -4.65
C LEU A 275 18.08 -7.82 -5.02
N HIS A 276 16.95 -7.30 -4.52
CA HIS A 276 15.62 -7.78 -4.93
C HIS A 276 15.42 -7.82 -6.45
N CYS A 277 15.95 -6.82 -7.16
CA CYS A 277 15.86 -6.76 -8.62
C CYS A 277 17.10 -7.31 -9.32
N HIS A 278 18.28 -7.04 -8.77
CA HIS A 278 19.56 -7.23 -9.46
C HIS A 278 20.24 -8.57 -9.15
N GLU A 279 19.94 -9.20 -8.02
CA GLU A 279 20.52 -10.50 -7.69
C GLU A 279 19.97 -11.57 -8.62
N ASN A 280 20.88 -12.40 -9.16
CA ASN A 280 20.56 -13.46 -10.12
C ASN A 280 19.74 -12.95 -11.33
N GLN A 281 19.85 -11.66 -11.62
CA GLN A 281 19.11 -10.97 -12.66
C GLN A 281 17.58 -11.17 -12.60
N ARG A 282 17.03 -11.26 -11.37
CA ARG A 282 15.61 -11.61 -11.16
C ARG A 282 14.65 -10.73 -11.95
N TYR A 283 14.86 -9.40 -11.91
CA TYR A 283 14.05 -8.42 -12.64
C TYR A 283 14.91 -7.45 -13.47
N ALA A 284 16.22 -7.37 -13.20
CA ALA A 284 17.17 -6.54 -13.92
C ALA A 284 18.26 -7.39 -14.57
N PHE A 285 18.55 -7.13 -15.85
CA PHE A 285 19.66 -7.79 -16.55
C PHE A 285 21.05 -7.40 -16.03
N PHE A 286 21.16 -6.31 -15.28
CA PHE A 286 22.42 -5.91 -14.65
C PHE A 286 22.54 -6.66 -13.33
N ASN A 287 23.45 -7.63 -13.25
CA ASN A 287 23.61 -8.43 -12.04
C ASN A 287 24.37 -7.64 -10.98
N LEU A 288 23.87 -7.66 -9.76
CA LEU A 288 24.58 -7.21 -8.56
C LEU A 288 24.59 -8.36 -7.56
N ASP A 289 25.68 -8.44 -6.80
CA ASP A 289 25.91 -9.46 -5.78
C ASP A 289 26.82 -8.90 -4.68
N ASP A 290 27.15 -9.72 -3.69
CA ASP A 290 28.06 -9.33 -2.61
C ASP A 290 29.56 -9.42 -2.96
N SER A 291 29.93 -9.54 -4.24
CA SER A 291 31.34 -9.62 -4.63
C SER A 291 32.01 -8.25 -4.62
N ALA A 292 33.31 -8.23 -4.33
CA ALA A 292 34.13 -7.02 -4.45
C ALA A 292 34.15 -6.45 -5.89
N LEU A 293 33.85 -7.26 -6.91
CA LEU A 293 33.74 -6.79 -8.28
C LEU A 293 32.51 -5.89 -8.47
N SER A 294 31.35 -6.30 -7.95
CA SER A 294 30.11 -5.51 -7.99
C SER A 294 30.31 -4.14 -7.33
N PHE A 295 30.90 -4.10 -6.13
CA PHE A 295 31.12 -2.84 -5.41
C PHE A 295 32.16 -1.95 -6.08
N ARG A 296 33.29 -2.49 -6.57
CA ARG A 296 34.26 -1.69 -7.34
C ARG A 296 33.65 -1.15 -8.64
N PHE A 297 32.76 -1.90 -9.28
CA PHE A 297 32.05 -1.42 -10.45
C PHE A 297 31.13 -0.25 -10.11
N LEU A 298 30.32 -0.37 -9.05
CA LEU A 298 29.42 0.69 -8.61
C LEU A 298 30.20 1.94 -8.18
N GLU A 299 31.24 1.77 -7.35
CA GLU A 299 32.09 2.85 -6.85
C GLU A 299 32.70 3.65 -8.01
N LYS A 300 33.27 2.97 -9.00
CA LYS A 300 33.86 3.61 -10.19
C LYS A 300 32.89 4.57 -10.89
N HIS A 301 31.59 4.27 -10.91
CA HIS A 301 30.58 5.07 -11.62
C HIS A 301 29.88 6.10 -10.73
N LEU A 302 30.20 6.21 -9.43
CA LEU A 302 29.54 7.16 -8.52
C LEU A 302 29.71 8.62 -8.96
N GLY A 303 30.84 8.96 -9.58
CA GLY A 303 31.11 10.32 -10.08
C GLY A 303 30.65 10.59 -11.52
N ASP A 304 30.22 9.56 -12.26
CA ASP A 304 30.01 9.66 -13.70
C ASP A 304 28.56 10.00 -14.08
N TYR A 305 28.37 10.71 -15.19
CA TYR A 305 27.06 10.78 -15.83
C TYR A 305 26.85 9.50 -16.66
N SER A 306 26.30 8.46 -16.05
CA SER A 306 26.05 7.19 -16.73
C SER A 306 24.78 6.49 -16.23
N ARG A 307 24.32 5.50 -17.00
CA ARG A 307 23.22 4.58 -16.60
C ARG A 307 23.58 3.62 -15.46
N TYR A 308 24.81 3.68 -14.95
CA TYR A 308 25.31 2.90 -13.82
C TYR A 308 25.54 3.76 -12.58
N ASN A 309 25.38 5.09 -12.71
CA ASN A 309 25.53 6.01 -11.62
C ASN A 309 24.34 5.89 -10.65
N LEU A 310 24.65 5.70 -9.36
CA LEU A 310 23.66 5.53 -8.29
C LEU A 310 22.61 6.65 -8.27
N TYR A 311 23.07 7.90 -8.20
CA TYR A 311 22.18 9.06 -8.09
C TYR A 311 21.24 9.19 -9.29
N GLN A 312 21.76 8.95 -10.49
CA GLN A 312 20.97 9.00 -11.72
C GLN A 312 19.86 7.97 -11.71
N VAL A 313 20.20 6.70 -11.50
CA VAL A 313 19.24 5.62 -11.66
C VAL A 313 18.20 5.61 -10.55
N VAL A 314 18.56 6.04 -9.34
CA VAL A 314 17.60 6.18 -8.24
C VAL A 314 16.58 7.29 -8.52
N ARG A 315 17.02 8.45 -9.02
CA ARG A 315 16.16 9.64 -9.18
C ARG A 315 15.39 9.65 -10.49
N TYR A 316 16.04 9.28 -11.59
CA TYR A 316 15.44 9.30 -12.92
C TYR A 316 15.01 7.94 -13.44
N GLY A 317 15.34 6.86 -12.72
CA GLY A 317 15.14 5.51 -13.23
C GLY A 317 16.04 5.21 -14.42
N THR A 318 15.70 4.14 -15.13
CA THR A 318 16.25 3.89 -16.48
C THR A 318 15.13 3.81 -17.49
N GLN A 319 15.48 3.88 -18.78
CA GLN A 319 14.51 3.78 -19.87
C GLN A 319 14.47 2.37 -20.45
N PRO A 320 13.27 1.86 -20.82
CA PRO A 320 13.15 0.67 -21.66
C PRO A 320 13.95 0.85 -22.95
N LEU A 321 14.76 -0.15 -23.32
CA LEU A 321 15.47 -0.17 -24.60
C LEU A 321 14.71 -1.06 -25.62
N PRO A 322 14.82 -0.80 -26.93
CA PRO A 322 14.29 -1.71 -27.94
C PRO A 322 14.80 -3.15 -27.72
N GLY A 323 13.87 -4.12 -27.65
CA GLY A 323 14.18 -5.51 -27.35
C GLY A 323 14.45 -5.84 -25.87
N LYS A 324 14.65 -4.83 -25.02
CA LYS A 324 14.88 -4.96 -23.57
C LYS A 324 14.05 -3.93 -22.81
N ARG A 325 12.77 -4.25 -22.57
CA ARG A 325 11.85 -3.31 -21.93
C ARG A 325 11.97 -3.24 -20.40
N ALA A 326 12.82 -4.08 -19.79
CA ALA A 326 13.12 -3.98 -18.37
C ALA A 326 13.79 -2.63 -18.07
N TYR A 327 13.30 -1.93 -17.07
CA TYR A 327 13.79 -0.64 -16.61
C TYR A 327 13.81 -0.59 -15.08
N MET A 328 14.49 0.41 -14.52
CA MET A 328 14.49 0.70 -13.09
C MET A 328 13.52 1.86 -12.84
N PRO A 329 12.54 1.71 -11.95
CA PRO A 329 11.63 2.80 -11.59
C PRO A 329 12.34 3.87 -10.77
N ASN A 330 11.73 5.07 -10.75
CA ASN A 330 12.20 6.18 -9.93
C ASN A 330 11.80 5.92 -8.47
N TYR A 331 12.70 6.21 -7.53
CA TYR A 331 12.33 6.36 -6.13
C TYR A 331 11.93 7.81 -5.87
N THR A 332 10.75 8.00 -5.28
CA THR A 332 10.35 9.31 -4.76
C THR A 332 11.14 9.64 -3.50
N LEU A 333 11.18 10.92 -3.12
CA LEU A 333 11.83 11.36 -1.88
C LEU A 333 11.19 10.75 -0.63
N GLU A 334 9.89 10.47 -0.70
CA GLU A 334 9.12 9.80 0.35
C GLU A 334 9.46 8.32 0.50
N LYS A 335 10.07 7.71 -0.53
CA LYS A 335 10.44 6.29 -0.57
C LYS A 335 11.94 6.07 -0.44
N LEU A 336 12.79 7.01 -0.87
CA LEU A 336 14.24 6.95 -0.66
C LEU A 336 14.79 8.39 -0.67
N PRO A 337 14.80 9.10 0.46
CA PRO A 337 15.31 10.46 0.56
C PRO A 337 16.81 10.53 0.28
N ASP A 338 17.32 11.74 0.05
CA ASP A 338 18.70 11.98 -0.40
C ASP A 338 19.75 11.47 0.60
N ASP A 339 19.50 11.63 1.91
CA ASP A 339 20.37 11.14 2.97
C ASP A 339 20.51 9.61 2.95
N MET A 340 19.41 8.88 2.70
CA MET A 340 19.45 7.42 2.55
C MET A 340 20.16 6.97 1.26
N VAL A 341 20.23 7.80 0.23
CA VAL A 341 21.08 7.53 -0.95
C VAL A 341 22.56 7.70 -0.59
N GLU A 342 22.90 8.66 0.26
CA GLU A 342 24.26 8.80 0.81
C GLU A 342 24.64 7.61 1.70
N ASP A 343 23.71 7.08 2.50
CA ASP A 343 23.91 5.84 3.27
C ASP A 343 24.30 4.67 2.33
N LEU A 344 23.56 4.49 1.22
CA LEU A 344 23.85 3.46 0.21
C LEU A 344 25.22 3.68 -0.47
N ARG A 345 25.58 4.93 -0.75
CA ARG A 345 26.91 5.27 -1.28
C ARG A 345 28.02 4.91 -0.29
N ALA A 346 27.86 5.26 0.98
CA ALA A 346 28.82 4.97 2.03
C ALA A 346 29.10 3.48 2.13
N TYR A 347 28.05 2.65 2.04
CA TYR A 347 28.20 1.20 2.00
C TYR A 347 28.94 0.70 0.75
N ILE A 348 28.60 1.20 -0.44
CA ILE A 348 29.27 0.81 -1.69
C ILE A 348 30.77 1.08 -1.60
N GLU A 349 31.15 2.23 -1.08
CA GLU A 349 32.56 2.61 -0.94
C GLU A 349 33.28 1.84 0.15
N LEU A 350 32.60 1.52 1.24
CA LEU A 350 33.14 0.67 2.29
C LEU A 350 33.51 -0.70 1.71
N ARG A 351 32.57 -1.31 0.98
CA ARG A 351 32.78 -2.60 0.31
C ARG A 351 33.81 -2.53 -0.83
N ALA A 352 34.00 -1.37 -1.44
CA ALA A 352 35.04 -1.13 -2.44
C ALA A 352 36.42 -0.82 -1.84
N GLY A 353 36.54 -0.66 -0.51
CA GLY A 353 37.79 -0.28 0.17
C GLY A 353 38.17 1.20 0.00
N LYS A 354 37.17 2.07 -0.18
CA LYS A 354 37.29 3.51 -0.44
C LYS A 354 36.66 4.39 0.64
N TRP A 355 35.92 3.80 1.57
CA TRP A 355 35.33 4.55 2.68
C TRP A 355 36.37 4.87 3.75
N THR A 356 36.48 6.15 4.09
CA THR A 356 37.14 6.63 5.30
C THR A 356 36.07 7.21 6.20
N ALA A 357 35.76 6.52 7.31
CA ALA A 357 34.79 7.03 8.27
C ALA A 357 35.24 8.40 8.79
N SER A 358 34.30 9.32 8.91
CA SER A 358 34.51 10.54 9.70
C SER A 358 34.79 10.12 11.14
N GLN A 359 35.99 10.42 11.63
CA GLN A 359 36.31 10.34 13.07
C GLN A 359 35.59 11.45 13.83
#